data_AF-A0A662MI80-F1
#
_entry.id   AF-A0A662MI80-F1
#
_cell.length_a   1.000
_cell.length_b   1.000
_cell.length_c   1.000
_cell.angle_alpha   90.00
_cell.angle_beta   90.00
_cell.angle_gamma   90.00
#
_symmetry.space_group_name_H-M   'P 1'
#
loop_
_entity.id
_entity.type
_entity.pdbx_description
1 polymer ?
#
loop_
_entity_poly.entity_id
_entity_poly.type
_entity_poly.pdbx_seq_one_letter_code
_entity_poly.pdbx_strand_id
1 'polypeptide(L)'
;MNNRPLHEKLKTLFDNEEETVDTICSAIAGGGTAVDLCKLWGVPYGTVMNWMRKDRTRTRRHTEAINDRGDWIVESVLEELRKMAMVDVRGCYDADSKLLPVKEWPEDLARSVASVDKKGTVKFHSKLKAIELLGKNLDIFRERLEVTGRVTLEDIVGGTSVGEDSDS
;
A
#
# COMPACT_ATOMS: atom_id res chain seq x y z
N MET A 1 -22.35 -6.63 34.40
CA MET A 1 -22.04 -5.29 33.87
C MET A 1 -23.04 -4.95 32.78
N ASN A 2 -23.68 -3.78 32.87
CA ASN A 2 -24.88 -3.42 32.12
C ASN A 2 -24.53 -3.09 30.66
N ASN A 3 -24.73 -4.03 29.72
CA ASN A 3 -24.32 -3.92 28.31
C ASN A 3 -25.34 -3.19 27.41
N ARG A 4 -26.35 -2.55 28.02
CA ARG A 4 -27.42 -1.80 27.33
C ARG A 4 -26.91 -0.78 26.29
N PRO A 5 -25.90 0.07 26.57
CA PRO A 5 -25.50 1.10 25.59
C PRO A 5 -24.80 0.51 24.37
N LEU A 6 -24.12 -0.63 24.49
CA LEU A 6 -23.48 -1.29 23.35
C LEU A 6 -24.52 -1.98 22.46
N HIS A 7 -25.49 -2.65 23.07
CA HIS A 7 -26.55 -3.33 22.32
C HIS A 7 -27.38 -2.34 21.49
N GLU A 8 -27.72 -1.18 22.06
CA GLU A 8 -28.45 -0.13 21.37
C GLU A 8 -27.67 0.43 20.18
N LYS A 9 -26.37 0.73 20.35
CA LYS A 9 -25.49 1.15 19.25
C LYS A 9 -25.42 0.14 18.10
N LEU A 10 -25.23 -1.14 18.44
CA LEU A 10 -25.19 -2.21 17.45
C LEU A 10 -26.53 -2.35 16.72
N LYS A 11 -27.64 -2.22 17.46
CA LYS A 11 -28.97 -2.23 16.87
C LYS A 11 -29.14 -1.07 15.89
N THR A 12 -28.81 0.17 16.28
CA THR A 12 -28.91 1.32 15.38
C THR A 12 -28.06 1.16 14.12
N LEU A 13 -26.82 0.67 14.24
CA LEU A 13 -25.97 0.39 13.08
C LEU A 13 -26.58 -0.68 12.16
N PHE A 14 -27.07 -1.78 12.73
CA PHE A 14 -27.59 -2.89 11.94
C PHE A 14 -29.00 -2.64 11.38
N ASP A 15 -29.79 -1.77 12.00
CA ASP A 15 -31.08 -1.30 11.48
C ASP A 15 -30.86 -0.39 10.25
N ASN A 16 -29.75 0.36 10.21
CA ASN A 16 -29.32 1.16 9.05
C ASN A 16 -28.27 0.40 8.21
N GLU A 17 -28.64 -0.77 7.72
CA GLU A 17 -27.72 -1.70 7.06
C GLU A 17 -26.97 -1.07 5.87
N GLU A 18 -27.69 -0.41 4.96
CA GLU A 18 -27.11 0.15 3.73
C GLU A 18 -26.06 1.23 4.04
N GLU A 19 -26.41 2.23 4.85
CA GLU A 19 -25.51 3.31 5.27
C GLU A 19 -24.29 2.78 6.04
N THR A 20 -24.49 1.78 6.90
CA THR A 20 -23.39 1.17 7.66
C THR A 20 -22.41 0.44 6.75
N VAL A 21 -22.92 -0.35 5.80
CA VAL A 21 -22.08 -1.06 4.82
C VAL A 21 -21.34 -0.06 3.95
N ASP A 22 -22.01 0.97 3.45
CA ASP A 22 -21.42 2.03 2.64
C ASP A 22 -20.27 2.72 3.39
N THR A 23 -20.51 3.12 4.64
CA THR A 23 -19.50 3.80 5.45
C THR A 23 -18.28 2.92 5.71
N ILE A 24 -18.48 1.63 5.99
CA ILE A 24 -17.37 0.67 6.15
C ILE A 24 -16.59 0.55 4.85
N CYS A 25 -17.27 0.33 3.72
CA CYS A 25 -16.63 0.10 2.43
C CYS A 25 -15.89 1.35 1.95
N SER A 26 -16.49 2.54 2.05
CA SER A 26 -15.85 3.80 1.69
C SER A 26 -14.62 4.09 2.56
N ALA A 27 -14.68 3.82 3.87
CA ALA A 27 -13.54 4.00 4.76
C ALA A 27 -12.37 3.06 4.40
N ILE A 28 -12.66 1.81 4.04
CA ILE A 28 -11.64 0.85 3.61
C ILE A 28 -11.05 1.26 2.28
N ALA A 29 -11.88 1.55 1.28
CA ALA A 29 -11.44 1.96 -0.06
C ALA A 29 -10.58 3.24 -0.01
N GLY A 30 -10.89 4.17 0.90
CA GLY A 30 -10.11 5.40 1.15
C GLY A 30 -8.83 5.22 1.97
N GLY A 31 -8.37 3.99 2.19
CA GLY A 31 -7.10 3.70 2.88
C GLY A 31 -7.21 3.43 4.38
N GLY A 32 -8.37 3.68 4.97
CA GLY A 32 -8.67 3.40 6.39
C GLY A 32 -8.85 1.92 6.70
N THR A 33 -9.24 1.61 7.93
CA THR A 33 -9.52 0.24 8.37
C THR A 33 -10.88 0.13 9.07
N ALA A 34 -11.54 -1.01 8.89
CA ALA A 34 -12.76 -1.34 9.65
C ALA A 34 -12.51 -1.35 11.17
N VAL A 35 -11.27 -1.63 11.60
CA VAL A 35 -10.89 -1.61 13.02
C VAL A 35 -10.96 -0.19 13.57
N ASP A 36 -10.41 0.79 12.86
CA ASP A 36 -10.42 2.19 13.29
C ASP A 36 -11.83 2.77 13.31
N LEU A 37 -12.64 2.40 12.30
CA LEU A 37 -14.05 2.76 12.27
C LEU A 37 -14.84 2.16 13.44
N CYS A 38 -14.59 0.89 13.78
CA CYS A 38 -15.21 0.25 14.94
C CYS A 38 -14.79 0.92 16.27
N LYS A 39 -13.53 1.35 16.40
CA LYS A 39 -13.06 2.13 17.56
C LYS A 39 -13.79 3.48 17.65
N LEU A 40 -13.94 4.18 16.53
CA LEU A 40 -14.66 5.45 16.46
C LEU A 40 -16.11 5.31 16.90
N TRP A 41 -16.79 4.25 16.44
CA TRP A 41 -18.17 3.95 16.84
C TRP A 41 -18.28 3.39 18.27
N GLY A 42 -17.17 2.94 18.85
CA GLY A 42 -17.13 2.30 20.15
C GLY A 42 -17.82 0.93 20.16
N VAL A 43 -17.67 0.16 19.08
CA VAL A 43 -18.24 -1.19 18.91
C VAL A 43 -17.16 -2.24 18.68
N PRO A 44 -17.37 -3.51 19.10
CA PRO A 44 -16.40 -4.57 18.85
C PRO A 44 -16.29 -4.93 17.37
N TYR A 45 -15.08 -4.87 16.84
CA TYR A 45 -14.77 -5.27 15.46
C TYR A 45 -15.30 -6.66 15.10
N GLY A 46 -15.10 -7.66 15.97
CA GLY A 46 -15.55 -9.03 15.72
C GLY A 46 -17.05 -9.14 15.51
N THR A 47 -17.85 -8.33 16.22
CA THR A 47 -19.31 -8.32 16.08
C THR A 47 -19.73 -7.75 14.73
N VAL A 48 -19.15 -6.62 14.32
CA VAL A 48 -19.42 -5.99 13.01
C VAL A 48 -19.00 -6.90 11.87
N MET A 49 -17.81 -7.51 11.95
CA MET A 49 -17.34 -8.41 10.89
C MET A 49 -18.13 -9.71 10.79
N ASN A 50 -18.59 -10.26 11.92
CA ASN A 50 -19.48 -11.41 11.89
C ASN A 50 -20.82 -11.06 11.25
N TRP A 51 -21.36 -9.86 11.51
CA TRP A 51 -22.56 -9.37 10.84
C TRP A 51 -22.32 -9.19 9.33
N MET A 52 -21.23 -8.54 8.91
CA MET A 52 -20.85 -8.41 7.50
C MET A 52 -20.78 -9.76 6.80
N ARG A 53 -20.12 -10.76 7.40
CA ARG A 53 -19.90 -12.10 6.82
C ARG A 53 -21.14 -12.99 6.75
N LYS A 54 -22.19 -12.68 7.51
CA LYS A 54 -23.45 -13.44 7.48
C LYS A 54 -24.24 -13.26 6.19
N ASP A 55 -23.97 -12.19 5.44
CA ASP A 55 -24.63 -11.92 4.16
C ASP A 55 -23.60 -11.90 3.02
N ARG A 56 -23.95 -12.56 1.91
CA ARG A 56 -23.06 -12.70 0.76
C ARG A 56 -22.83 -11.38 0.02
N THR A 57 -23.85 -10.53 -0.05
CA THR A 57 -23.77 -9.21 -0.70
C THR A 57 -22.85 -8.29 0.10
N ARG A 58 -23.02 -8.20 1.42
CA ARG A 58 -22.13 -7.43 2.31
C ARG A 58 -20.68 -7.90 2.21
N THR A 59 -20.49 -9.23 2.20
CA THR A 59 -19.15 -9.83 2.07
C THR A 59 -18.50 -9.46 0.74
N ARG A 60 -19.24 -9.55 -0.37
CA ARG A 60 -18.74 -9.17 -1.70
C ARG A 60 -18.30 -7.71 -1.73
N ARG A 61 -19.16 -6.78 -1.27
CA ARG A 61 -18.86 -5.34 -1.23
C ARG A 61 -17.63 -5.02 -0.39
N HIS A 62 -17.49 -5.68 0.76
CA HIS A 62 -16.31 -5.54 1.60
C HIS A 62 -15.03 -6.04 0.91
N THR A 63 -15.09 -7.16 0.18
CA THR A 63 -13.96 -7.65 -0.61
C THR A 63 -13.59 -6.69 -1.74
N GLU A 64 -14.58 -6.13 -2.44
CA GLU A 64 -14.36 -5.10 -3.46
C GLU A 64 -13.66 -3.87 -2.87
N ALA A 65 -14.13 -3.37 -1.73
CA ALA A 65 -13.49 -2.25 -1.03
C ALA A 65 -12.04 -2.55 -0.62
N ILE A 66 -11.71 -3.79 -0.26
CA ILE A 66 -10.32 -4.20 0.01
C ILE A 66 -9.47 -4.17 -1.26
N ASN A 67 -10.02 -4.59 -2.40
CA ASN A 67 -9.31 -4.53 -3.68
C ASN A 67 -9.07 -3.07 -4.10
N ASP A 68 -10.09 -2.22 -4.00
CA ASP A 68 -9.99 -0.78 -4.29
C ASP A 68 -8.94 -0.10 -3.40
N ARG A 69 -8.87 -0.52 -2.13
CA ARG A 69 -7.82 -0.07 -1.21
C ARG A 69 -6.43 -0.46 -1.72
N GLY A 70 -6.28 -1.63 -2.33
CA GLY A 70 -5.04 -2.07 -2.96
C GLY A 70 -4.56 -1.07 -4.01
N ASP A 71 -5.45 -0.68 -4.92
CA ASP A 71 -5.17 0.32 -5.95
C ASP A 71 -4.85 1.70 -5.34
N TRP A 72 -5.61 2.13 -4.33
CA TRP A 72 -5.33 3.38 -3.61
C TRP A 72 -3.96 3.38 -2.94
N ILE A 73 -3.55 2.27 -2.31
CA ILE A 73 -2.22 2.14 -1.68
C ILE A 73 -1.13 2.25 -2.75
N VAL A 74 -1.31 1.56 -3.89
CA VAL A 74 -0.34 1.61 -5.00
C VAL A 74 -0.18 3.06 -5.47
N GLU A 75 -1.25 3.76 -5.78
CA GLU A 75 -1.16 5.16 -6.23
C GLU A 75 -0.58 6.09 -5.17
N SER A 76 -0.92 5.88 -3.89
CA SER A 76 -0.37 6.68 -2.78
C SER A 76 1.15 6.48 -2.66
N VAL A 77 1.63 5.24 -2.79
CA VAL A 77 3.07 4.93 -2.79
C VAL A 77 3.75 5.51 -4.03
N LEU A 78 3.14 5.41 -5.20
CA LEU A 78 3.67 5.98 -6.44
C LEU A 78 3.75 7.51 -6.36
N GLU A 79 2.77 8.18 -5.77
CA GLU A 79 2.80 9.62 -5.54
C GLU A 79 3.98 10.01 -4.65
N GLU A 80 4.18 9.31 -3.53
CA GLU A 80 5.31 9.58 -2.63
C GLU A 80 6.66 9.35 -3.34
N LEU A 81 6.79 8.25 -4.09
CA LEU A 81 7.98 7.98 -4.89
C LEU A 81 8.21 9.06 -5.94
N ARG A 82 7.17 9.58 -6.62
CA ARG A 82 7.28 10.68 -7.59
C ARG A 82 7.78 11.96 -6.91
N LYS A 83 7.23 12.32 -5.74
CA LYS A 83 7.68 13.48 -4.97
C LYS A 83 9.16 13.37 -4.60
N MET A 84 9.58 12.22 -4.07
CA MET A 84 10.99 11.96 -3.76
C MET A 84 11.89 11.98 -5.01
N ALA A 85 11.42 11.41 -6.12
CA ALA A 85 12.14 11.33 -7.38
C ALA A 85 12.25 12.68 -8.10
N MET A 86 11.39 13.64 -7.79
CA MET A 86 11.32 14.94 -8.47
C MET A 86 11.64 16.13 -7.56
N VAL A 87 11.99 15.90 -6.29
CA VAL A 87 12.35 16.96 -5.35
C VAL A 87 13.47 17.85 -5.91
N ASP A 88 13.28 19.16 -5.78
CA ASP A 88 14.27 20.20 -6.09
C ASP A 88 14.80 20.80 -4.79
N VAL A 89 16.05 20.46 -4.45
CA VAL A 89 16.72 20.91 -3.23
C VAL A 89 16.96 22.43 -3.19
N ARG A 90 16.87 23.12 -4.34
CA ARG A 90 16.99 24.58 -4.37
C ARG A 90 15.85 25.26 -3.62
N GLY A 91 14.70 24.59 -3.46
CA GLY A 91 13.58 25.06 -2.66
C GLY A 91 13.89 25.21 -1.16
N CYS A 92 15.02 24.69 -0.67
CA CYS A 92 15.48 24.91 0.70
C CYS A 92 16.18 26.26 0.92
N TYR A 93 16.47 27.03 -0.13
CA TYR A 93 17.32 28.20 -0.02
C TYR A 93 16.53 29.47 -0.36
N ASP A 94 16.81 30.56 0.36
CA ASP A 94 16.32 31.89 0.02
C ASP A 94 17.12 32.51 -1.15
N ALA A 95 16.74 33.74 -1.52
CA ALA A 95 17.40 34.48 -2.59
C ALA A 95 18.89 34.75 -2.33
N ASP A 96 19.31 34.76 -1.06
CA ASP A 96 20.68 34.99 -0.62
C ASP A 96 21.47 33.68 -0.44
N SER A 97 20.94 32.55 -0.94
CA SER A 97 21.52 31.21 -0.82
C SER A 97 21.66 30.70 0.62
N LYS A 98 20.85 31.22 1.55
CA LYS A 98 20.80 30.76 2.94
C LYS A 98 19.68 29.74 3.10
N LEU A 99 19.95 28.71 3.91
CA LEU A 99 18.99 27.64 4.19
C LEU A 99 17.79 28.20 4.97
N LEU A 100 16.59 27.94 4.46
CA LEU A 100 15.33 28.24 5.11
C LEU A 100 15.17 27.46 6.42
N PRO A 101 14.46 28.02 7.43
CA PRO A 101 14.04 27.26 8.60
C PRO A 101 13.20 26.03 8.21
N VAL A 102 13.32 24.93 8.97
CA VAL A 102 12.60 23.65 8.69
C VAL A 102 11.09 23.84 8.53
N LYS A 103 10.50 24.79 9.26
CA LYS A 103 9.05 25.10 9.19
C LYS A 103 8.62 25.78 7.89
N GLU A 104 9.57 26.32 7.14
CA GLU A 104 9.35 27.03 5.88
C GLU A 104 9.73 26.18 4.67
N TRP A 105 10.19 24.93 4.89
CA TRP A 105 10.49 24.02 3.79
C TRP A 105 9.21 23.66 3.03
N PRO A 106 9.28 23.58 1.68
CA PRO A 106 8.20 23.03 0.89
C PRO A 106 7.81 21.61 1.36
N GLU A 107 6.53 21.28 1.32
CA GLU A 107 6.01 20.03 1.88
C GLU A 107 6.67 18.79 1.24
N ASP A 108 6.74 18.74 -0.08
CA ASP A 108 7.38 17.63 -0.82
C ASP A 108 8.86 17.48 -0.44
N LEU A 109 9.52 18.60 -0.14
CA LEU A 109 10.91 18.58 0.28
C LEU A 109 11.05 18.05 1.69
N ALA A 110 10.24 18.54 2.63
CA ALA A 110 10.27 18.10 4.02
C ALA A 110 10.02 16.58 4.13
N ARG A 111 9.14 16.03 3.30
CA ARG A 111 8.86 14.59 3.20
C ARG A 111 10.05 13.77 2.69
N SER A 112 10.89 14.35 1.83
CA SER A 112 12.07 13.67 1.28
C SER A 112 13.27 13.60 2.24
N VAL A 113 13.18 14.21 3.42
CA VAL A 113 14.25 14.27 4.42
C VAL A 113 14.34 12.95 5.17
N ALA A 114 15.49 12.29 5.08
CA ALA A 114 15.79 11.07 5.82
C ALA A 114 16.27 11.36 7.25
N SER A 115 17.04 12.44 7.45
CA SER A 115 17.50 12.85 8.78
C SER A 115 18.03 14.29 8.79
N VAL A 116 17.96 14.95 9.95
CA VAL A 116 18.63 16.23 10.23
C VAL A 116 19.58 16.02 11.42
N ASP A 117 20.86 16.36 11.27
CA ASP A 117 21.83 16.24 12.36
C ASP A 117 21.84 17.46 13.30
N LYS A 118 22.55 17.37 14.43
CA LYS A 118 22.67 18.46 15.41
C LYS A 118 23.36 19.72 14.87
N LYS A 119 24.06 19.62 13.75
CA LYS A 119 24.75 20.73 13.08
C LYS A 119 23.89 21.38 11.98
N GLY A 120 22.69 20.86 11.74
CA GLY A 120 21.78 21.33 10.69
C GLY A 120 22.05 20.71 9.31
N THR A 121 22.88 19.67 9.21
CA THR A 121 23.07 18.94 7.95
C THR A 121 21.83 18.10 7.65
N VAL A 122 21.25 18.31 6.47
CA VAL A 122 20.06 17.60 6.00
C VAL A 122 20.48 16.46 5.09
N LYS A 123 20.03 15.25 5.40
CA LYS A 123 20.18 14.07 4.54
C LYS A 123 18.84 13.76 3.89
N PHE A 124 18.84 13.59 2.58
CA PHE A 124 17.67 13.19 1.82
C PHE A 124 17.66 11.69 1.56
N HIS A 125 16.46 11.14 1.34
CA HIS A 125 16.33 9.81 0.76
C HIS A 125 16.94 9.75 -0.65
N SER A 126 17.31 8.55 -1.09
CA SER A 126 17.95 8.37 -2.41
C SER A 126 16.95 8.61 -3.55
N LYS A 127 17.12 9.73 -4.27
CA LYS A 127 16.38 10.05 -5.50
C LYS A 127 16.51 8.95 -6.54
N LEU A 128 17.72 8.41 -6.73
CA LEU A 128 17.98 7.33 -7.67
C LEU A 128 17.20 6.06 -7.33
N LYS A 129 17.07 5.73 -6.04
CA LYS A 129 16.31 4.55 -5.62
C LYS A 129 14.82 4.72 -5.90
N ALA A 130 14.28 5.92 -5.71
CA ALA A 130 12.88 6.20 -6.03
C ALA A 130 12.60 6.08 -7.54
N ILE A 131 13.49 6.62 -8.39
CA ILE A 131 13.39 6.47 -9.85
C ILE A 131 13.49 5.01 -10.28
N GLU A 132 14.39 4.23 -9.68
CA GLU A 132 14.52 2.78 -9.94
C GLU A 132 13.21 2.04 -9.66
N LEU A 133 12.58 2.30 -8.50
CA LEU A 133 11.32 1.68 -8.11
C LEU A 133 10.16 2.10 -9.02
N LEU A 134 10.08 3.38 -9.39
CA LEU A 134 9.08 3.88 -10.34
C LEU A 134 9.24 3.24 -11.72
N GLY A 135 10.47 3.16 -12.24
CA GLY A 135 10.73 2.55 -13.54
C GLY A 135 10.50 1.04 -13.55
N LYS A 136 10.69 0.34 -12.42
CA LYS A 136 10.30 -1.07 -12.26
C LYS A 136 8.79 -1.24 -12.29
N ASN A 137 8.05 -0.39 -11.59
CA ASN A 137 6.58 -0.42 -11.61
C ASN A 137 6.01 -0.17 -13.02
N LEU A 138 6.67 0.68 -13.81
CA LEU A 138 6.27 1.02 -15.18
C LEU A 138 6.87 0.09 -16.26
N ASP A 139 7.59 -0.96 -15.88
CA ASP A 139 8.31 -1.86 -16.82
C ASP A 139 9.25 -1.12 -17.80
N ILE A 140 9.82 0.01 -17.38
CA ILE A 140 10.73 0.83 -18.20
C ILE A 140 12.14 0.21 -18.22
N PHE A 141 12.55 -0.43 -17.12
CA PHE A 141 13.84 -1.11 -17.03
C PHE A 141 13.70 -2.57 -17.47
N ARG A 142 13.90 -2.82 -18.77
CA ARG A 142 13.91 -4.18 -19.32
C ARG A 142 15.31 -4.75 -19.33
N GLU A 143 15.49 -5.90 -18.69
CA GLU A 143 16.72 -6.66 -18.78
C GLU A 143 16.67 -7.55 -20.03
N ARG A 144 17.54 -7.29 -21.00
CA ARG A 144 17.67 -8.15 -22.19
C ARG A 144 18.69 -9.24 -21.89
N LEU A 145 18.21 -10.46 -21.61
CA LEU A 145 19.07 -11.63 -21.53
C LEU A 145 19.21 -12.25 -22.92
N GLU A 146 20.41 -12.19 -23.50
CA GLU A 146 20.74 -12.91 -24.73
C GLU A 146 21.31 -14.28 -24.38
N VAL A 147 20.51 -15.34 -24.58
CA VAL A 147 20.93 -16.73 -24.34
C VAL A 147 21.35 -17.35 -25.66
N THR A 148 22.65 -17.41 -25.91
CA THR A 148 23.22 -18.21 -27.01
C THR A 148 23.61 -19.59 -26.47
N GLY A 149 22.69 -20.54 -26.55
CA GLY A 149 22.93 -21.95 -26.27
C GLY A 149 22.59 -22.80 -27.49
N ARG A 150 23.50 -23.69 -27.90
CA ARG A 150 23.21 -24.68 -28.94
C ARG A 150 22.45 -25.82 -28.27
N VAL A 151 21.13 -25.70 -28.17
CA VAL A 151 20.29 -26.78 -27.64
C VAL A 151 20.34 -27.91 -28.66
N THR A 152 20.89 -29.06 -28.27
CA THR A 152 20.82 -30.27 -29.10
C THR A 152 19.56 -31.05 -28.73
N LEU A 153 19.07 -31.89 -29.65
CA LEU A 153 17.85 -32.66 -29.45
C LEU A 153 17.95 -33.62 -28.25
N GLU A 154 19.17 -34.07 -27.93
CA GLU A 154 19.45 -34.98 -26.82
C GLU A 154 19.18 -34.32 -25.46
N ASP A 155 19.44 -33.02 -25.30
CA ASP A 155 19.20 -32.26 -24.06
C ASP A 155 17.71 -32.10 -23.75
N ILE A 156 16.86 -32.11 -24.79
CA ILE A 156 15.40 -31.99 -24.66
C ILE A 156 14.78 -33.35 -24.30
N VAL A 157 15.28 -34.44 -24.92
CA VAL A 157 14.71 -35.78 -24.75
C VAL A 157 15.17 -36.43 -23.44
N GLY A 158 16.43 -36.25 -23.04
CA GLY A 158 16.99 -36.84 -21.81
C GLY A 158 16.34 -36.37 -20.50
N GLY A 159 15.68 -35.20 -20.52
CA GLY A 159 14.93 -34.69 -19.36
C GLY A 159 13.55 -35.33 -19.16
N THR A 160 13.04 -36.09 -20.13
CA THR A 160 11.66 -36.64 -20.10
C THR A 160 11.61 -38.11 -19.67
N SER A 161 12.77 -38.80 -19.55
CA SER A 161 12.83 -40.24 -19.27
C SER A 161 13.67 -40.57 -18.03
N VAL A 162 13.30 -40.04 -16.86
CA VAL A 162 13.73 -40.62 -15.58
C VAL A 162 12.48 -40.89 -14.73
N GLY A 163 11.93 -42.08 -14.93
CA GLY A 163 10.81 -42.61 -14.16
C GLY A 163 10.50 -44.00 -14.70
N GLU A 164 10.71 -45.00 -13.86
CA GLU A 164 10.46 -46.44 -14.06
C GLU A 164 11.61 -47.20 -14.75
N ASP A 165 12.50 -47.77 -13.94
CA ASP A 165 12.66 -49.23 -13.81
C ASP A 165 13.98 -49.59 -13.15
N SER A 166 13.92 -49.97 -11.86
CA SER A 166 14.70 -51.10 -11.32
C SER A 166 14.38 -51.32 -9.84
N ASP A 167 13.55 -52.31 -9.55
CA ASP A 167 13.81 -53.24 -8.44
C ASP A 167 13.20 -54.60 -8.81
N SER A 168 14.09 -55.56 -9.05
CA SER A 168 13.85 -57.00 -9.08
C SER A 168 14.88 -57.67 -8.21
#